data_AF-A0A5K1CIG8-F1
#
_entry.id   AF-A0A5K1CIG8-F1
#
_cell.length_a   1.000
_cell.length_b   1.000
_cell.length_c   1.000
_cell.angle_alpha   90.00
_cell.angle_beta   90.00
_cell.angle_gamma   90.00
#
_symmetry.space_group_name_H-M   'P 1'
#
loop_
_entity.id
_entity.type
_entity.pdbx_description
1 polymer ?
#
loop_
_entity_poly.entity_id
_entity_poly.type
_entity_poly.pdbx_seq_one_letter_code
_entity_poly.pdbx_strand_id
1 'polypeptide(L)'
;MLILKQWCQSVQFLEVLEMSTSKYMTLLLPPFLLLLALQNCPLSHAANKSAVPVNVGLIIDFESQVGKISHTCIALALEEFYATHNHKKRLVLHARDCKRDDSVQAASA
;
A
#
# COMPACT_ATOMS: atom_id res chain seq x y z
N MET A 1 -9.32 -2.71 -9.00
CA MET A 1 -8.27 -2.68 -10.03
C MET A 1 -7.78 -1.27 -10.40
N LEU A 2 -8.47 -0.18 -10.04
CA LEU A 2 -8.06 1.19 -10.36
C LEU A 2 -6.98 1.74 -9.41
N ILE A 3 -7.06 1.42 -8.12
CA ILE A 3 -6.18 1.96 -7.07
C ILE A 3 -4.80 1.30 -7.15
N LEU A 4 -4.75 -0.02 -7.36
CA LEU A 4 -3.49 -0.74 -7.49
C LEU A 4 -2.74 -0.31 -8.78
N LYS A 5 -3.49 -0.05 -9.86
CA LYS A 5 -2.92 0.47 -11.11
C LYS A 5 -2.37 1.88 -10.94
N GLN A 6 -3.12 2.77 -10.29
CA GLN A 6 -2.67 4.13 -10.01
C GLN A 6 -1.42 4.12 -9.12
N TRP A 7 -1.41 3.28 -8.08
CA TRP A 7 -0.28 3.19 -7.15
C TRP A 7 0.98 2.62 -7.82
N CYS A 8 0.84 1.55 -8.60
CA CYS A 8 1.94 1.00 -9.40
C CYS A 8 2.54 2.05 -10.34
N GLN A 9 1.69 2.84 -11.01
CA GLN A 9 2.14 3.92 -11.89
C GLN A 9 2.86 5.05 -11.12
N SER A 10 2.39 5.41 -9.92
CA SER A 10 3.06 6.40 -9.06
C SER A 10 4.40 5.89 -8.51
N VAL A 11 4.51 4.62 -8.11
CA VAL A 11 5.77 4.02 -7.62
C VAL A 11 6.81 3.95 -8.73
N GLN A 12 6.40 3.52 -9.93
CA GLN A 12 7.28 3.46 -11.11
C GLN A 12 7.78 4.85 -11.52
N PHE A 13 6.95 5.88 -11.34
CA PHE A 13 7.38 7.26 -11.56
C PHE A 13 8.35 7.76 -10.48
N LEU A 14 8.18 7.32 -9.23
CA LEU A 14 9.07 7.68 -8.12
C LEU A 14 10.49 7.11 -8.32
N GLU A 15 10.62 5.89 -8.85
CA GLU A 15 11.91 5.32 -9.26
C GLU A 15 12.51 6.07 -10.47
N VAL A 16 11.70 6.49 -11.43
CA VAL A 16 12.16 7.29 -12.58
C VAL A 16 12.67 8.67 -12.13
N LEU A 17 12.12 9.23 -11.05
CA LEU A 17 12.53 10.54 -10.52
C LEU A 17 13.92 10.49 -9.85
N GLU A 18 14.30 9.36 -9.25
CA GLU A 18 15.63 9.12 -8.66
C GLU A 18 16.75 9.16 -9.73
N MET A 19 16.41 8.95 -11.01
CA MET A 19 17.37 8.78 -12.09
C MET A 19 17.76 10.09 -12.83
N SER A 20 17.18 11.25 -12.52
CA SER A 20 17.41 12.49 -13.30
C SER A 20 18.21 13.56 -12.56
N THR A 21 19.51 13.60 -12.80
CA THR A 21 20.44 14.54 -12.15
C THR A 21 20.27 16.02 -12.60
N SER A 22 20.09 16.86 -11.58
CA SER A 22 20.55 18.25 -11.41
C SER A 22 19.96 19.45 -12.17
N LYS A 23 19.29 19.33 -13.33
CA LYS A 23 18.72 20.54 -14.01
C LYS A 23 17.25 20.44 -14.41
N TYR A 24 16.84 19.27 -14.90
CA TYR A 24 15.45 19.01 -15.26
C TYR A 24 14.59 18.67 -14.04
N MET A 25 15.21 18.19 -12.96
CA MET A 25 14.53 17.84 -11.73
C MET A 25 13.83 19.07 -11.12
N THR A 26 14.52 20.22 -11.01
CA THR A 26 13.93 21.45 -10.43
C THR A 26 12.85 22.07 -11.33
N LEU A 27 12.95 21.91 -12.66
CA LEU A 27 11.99 22.46 -13.61
C LEU A 27 10.72 21.59 -13.75
N LEU A 28 10.87 20.26 -13.60
CA LEU A 28 9.79 19.29 -13.74
C LEU A 28 9.14 18.89 -12.41
N LEU A 29 9.81 19.12 -11.27
CA LEU A 29 9.24 18.88 -9.93
C LEU A 29 7.91 19.62 -9.70
N PRO A 30 7.80 20.95 -9.93
CA PRO A 30 6.58 21.68 -9.59
C PRO A 30 5.33 21.23 -10.38
N PRO A 31 5.35 21.04 -11.72
CA PRO A 31 4.18 20.52 -12.42
C PRO A 31 3.90 19.06 -12.06
N PHE A 32 4.92 18.25 -11.76
CA PHE A 32 4.73 16.87 -11.33
C PHE A 32 4.06 16.76 -9.95
N LEU A 33 4.50 17.58 -8.97
CA LEU A 33 3.87 17.66 -7.65
C LEU A 33 2.44 18.19 -7.73
N LEU A 34 2.17 19.15 -8.63
CA LEU A 34 0.82 19.65 -8.88
C LEU A 34 -0.09 18.58 -9.50
N LEU A 35 0.41 17.79 -10.45
CA LEU A 35 -0.31 16.66 -11.05
C LEU A 35 -0.60 15.55 -10.02
N LEU A 36 0.36 15.22 -9.14
CA LEU A 36 0.15 14.30 -8.03
C LEU A 36 -0.94 14.79 -7.07
N ALA A 37 -0.93 16.09 -6.71
CA ALA A 37 -1.95 16.66 -5.84
C ALA A 37 -3.37 16.54 -6.42
N LEU A 38 -3.51 16.65 -7.75
CA LEU A 38 -4.80 16.50 -8.44
C LEU A 38 -5.29 15.04 -8.53
N GLN A 39 -4.39 14.06 -8.42
CA GLN A 39 -4.73 12.63 -8.47
C GLN A 39 -5.17 12.05 -7.11
N ASN A 40 -4.91 12.76 -6.01
CA ASN A 40 -5.24 12.34 -4.65
C ASN A 40 -6.69 12.69 -4.24
N CYS A 41 -7.67 12.46 -5.11
CA CYS A 41 -9.07 12.44 -4.65
C CYS A 41 -9.28 11.15 -3.85
N PRO A 42 -9.51 11.19 -2.53
CA PRO A 42 -9.86 10.00 -1.79
C PRO A 42 -11.24 9.55 -2.27
N LEU A 43 -11.26 8.52 -3.12
CA LEU A 43 -12.46 7.80 -3.50
C LEU A 43 -12.87 6.96 -2.29
N SER A 44 -13.51 7.62 -1.32
CA SER A 44 -13.99 7.02 -0.08
C SER A 44 -15.09 6.02 -0.45
N HIS A 45 -14.73 4.75 -0.58
CA HIS A 45 -15.69 3.68 -0.72
C HIS A 45 -16.31 3.41 0.65
N ALA A 46 -17.64 3.51 0.72
CA ALA A 46 -18.39 3.25 1.93
C ALA A 46 -18.16 1.80 2.38
N ALA A 47 -17.33 1.63 3.41
CA ALA A 47 -17.06 0.31 3.96
C ALA A 47 -18.33 -0.29 4.56
N ASN A 48 -18.64 -1.54 4.20
CA ASN A 48 -19.76 -2.26 4.79
C ASN A 48 -19.51 -2.50 6.28
N LYS A 49 -20.17 -1.71 7.14
CA LYS A 49 -20.05 -1.78 8.61
C LYS A 49 -20.67 -3.04 9.22
N SER A 50 -21.50 -3.77 8.46
CA SER A 50 -22.18 -4.99 8.93
C SER A 50 -21.40 -6.28 8.62
N ALA A 51 -20.25 -6.19 7.96
CA ALA A 51 -19.47 -7.36 7.60
C ALA A 51 -18.80 -8.02 8.82
N VAL A 52 -18.85 -9.35 8.90
CA VAL A 52 -18.25 -10.15 9.98
C VAL A 52 -16.72 -10.09 9.87
N PRO A 53 -15.99 -9.71 10.93
CA PRO A 53 -14.54 -9.59 10.89
C PRO A 53 -13.86 -10.97 10.85
N VAL A 54 -12.83 -11.11 10.03
CA VAL A 54 -11.93 -12.27 9.96
C VAL A 54 -10.52 -11.76 10.28
N ASN A 55 -10.00 -12.16 11.44
CA ASN A 55 -8.69 -11.72 11.91
C ASN A 55 -7.58 -12.55 11.29
N VAL A 56 -6.59 -11.89 10.69
CA VAL A 56 -5.40 -12.53 10.11
C VAL A 56 -4.16 -11.83 10.63
N GLY A 57 -3.22 -12.59 11.19
CA GLY A 57 -1.91 -12.10 11.58
C GLY A 57 -0.98 -12.03 10.38
N LEU A 58 -0.19 -10.96 10.30
CA LEU A 58 0.80 -10.73 9.24
C LEU A 58 2.14 -10.40 9.90
N ILE A 59 3.20 -11.15 9.58
CA ILE A 59 4.55 -10.88 10.08
C ILE A 59 5.38 -10.46 8.87
N ILE A 60 5.82 -9.19 8.84
CA ILE A 60 6.57 -8.60 7.74
C ILE A 60 7.72 -7.77 8.34
N ASP A 61 8.89 -7.80 7.69
CA ASP A 61 10.01 -6.90 7.98
C ASP A 61 9.65 -5.47 7.57
N PHE A 62 9.23 -4.63 8.51
CA PHE A 62 8.90 -3.24 8.19
C PHE A 62 10.13 -2.35 8.04
N GLU A 63 11.33 -2.84 8.38
CA GLU A 63 12.57 -2.10 8.13
C GLU A 63 12.98 -2.19 6.65
N SER A 64 12.69 -3.31 5.99
CA SER A 64 12.93 -3.51 4.57
C SER A 64 11.98 -2.70 3.67
N GLN A 65 12.54 -2.11 2.60
CA GLN A 65 11.75 -1.44 1.55
C GLN A 65 10.72 -2.40 0.93
N VAL A 66 11.09 -3.68 0.74
CA VAL A 66 10.19 -4.71 0.22
C VAL A 66 9.04 -4.97 1.18
N GLY A 67 9.30 -4.99 2.49
CA GLY A 67 8.25 -5.18 3.48
C GLY A 67 7.25 -4.03 3.54
N LYS A 68 7.73 -2.78 3.50
CA LYS A 68 6.88 -1.58 3.39
C LYS A 68 6.01 -1.60 2.13
N ILE A 69 6.59 -1.95 0.98
CA ILE A 69 5.88 -2.07 -0.29
C ILE A 69 4.84 -3.19 -0.22
N SER A 70 5.20 -4.35 0.31
CA SER A 70 4.29 -5.50 0.41
C SER A 70 3.09 -5.21 1.32
N HIS A 71 3.30 -4.57 2.47
CA HIS A 71 2.22 -4.17 3.37
C HIS A 71 1.24 -3.20 2.69
N THR A 72 1.78 -2.22 1.96
CA THR A 72 0.97 -1.26 1.23
C THR A 72 0.19 -1.94 0.12
N CYS A 73 0.83 -2.83 -0.65
CA CYS A 73 0.18 -3.60 -1.71
C CYS A 73 -0.98 -4.46 -1.16
N ILE A 74 -0.79 -5.12 -0.02
CA ILE A 74 -1.83 -5.90 0.64
C ILE A 74 -3.01 -5.01 1.07
N ALA A 75 -2.74 -3.87 1.71
CA ALA A 75 -3.79 -2.93 2.13
C ALA A 75 -4.61 -2.43 0.93
N LEU A 76 -3.93 -2.03 -0.14
CA LEU A 76 -4.58 -1.59 -1.38
C LEU A 76 -5.38 -2.71 -2.04
N ALA A 77 -4.83 -3.92 -2.11
CA ALA A 77 -5.55 -5.07 -2.67
C ALA A 77 -6.83 -5.36 -1.88
N LEU A 78 -6.83 -5.20 -0.55
CA LEU A 78 -8.03 -5.34 0.27
C LEU A 78 -9.04 -4.22 0.00
N GLU A 79 -8.60 -2.98 -0.12
CA GLU A 79 -9.49 -1.87 -0.49
C GLU A 79 -10.15 -2.14 -1.84
N GLU A 80 -9.39 -2.61 -2.83
CA GLU A 80 -9.93 -2.95 -4.15
C GLU A 80 -10.90 -4.15 -4.10
N PHE A 81 -10.55 -5.17 -3.32
CA PHE A 81 -11.40 -6.35 -3.13
C PHE A 81 -12.74 -5.97 -2.51
N TYR A 82 -12.73 -5.09 -1.51
CA TYR A 82 -13.94 -4.63 -0.82
C TYR A 82 -14.69 -3.49 -1.54
N ALA A 83 -14.04 -2.76 -2.45
CA ALA A 83 -14.68 -1.73 -3.27
C ALA A 83 -15.62 -2.32 -4.34
N THR A 84 -15.36 -3.54 -4.80
CA THR A 84 -16.07 -4.11 -5.95
C THR A 84 -17.45 -4.66 -5.57
N HIS A 85 -17.59 -5.25 -4.37
CA HIS A 85 -18.85 -5.87 -3.94
C HIS A 85 -19.10 -5.69 -2.45
N ASN A 86 -20.37 -5.76 -2.06
CA ASN A 86 -20.76 -5.76 -0.66
C ASN A 86 -20.52 -7.15 -0.05
N HIS A 87 -19.31 -7.38 0.47
CA HIS A 87 -18.93 -8.64 1.09
C HIS A 87 -19.51 -8.77 2.51
N LYS A 88 -19.94 -9.99 2.87
CA LYS A 88 -20.45 -10.31 4.22
C LYS A 88 -19.36 -10.52 5.26
N LYS A 89 -18.12 -10.72 4.83
CA LYS A 89 -16.95 -10.92 5.69
C LYS A 89 -15.91 -9.85 5.37
N ARG A 90 -15.19 -9.37 6.39
CA ARG A 90 -14.16 -8.35 6.26
C ARG A 90 -12.85 -8.80 6.90
N LEU A 91 -11.78 -8.82 6.13
CA LEU A 91 -10.45 -9.15 6.61
C LEU A 91 -9.93 -8.02 7.50
N VAL A 92 -9.41 -8.37 8.67
CA VAL A 92 -8.74 -7.47 9.60
C VAL A 92 -7.32 -7.98 9.74
N LEU A 93 -6.37 -7.24 9.17
CA LEU A 93 -4.96 -7.57 9.23
C LEU A 93 -4.35 -7.02 10.52
N HIS A 94 -3.66 -7.90 11.24
CA HIS A 94 -2.85 -7.56 12.40
C HIS A 94 -1.40 -7.72 12.02
N ALA A 95 -0.80 -6.65 11.49
CA ALA A 95 0.58 -6.68 11.08
C ALA A 95 1.52 -6.47 12.28
N ARG A 96 2.55 -7.32 12.37
CA ARG A 96 3.64 -7.22 13.34
C ARG A 96 4.95 -7.15 12.58
N ASP A 97 5.82 -6.27 13.05
CA ASP A 97 7.19 -6.20 12.55
C ASP A 97 7.94 -7.47 12.91
N CYS A 98 8.70 -8.03 11.98
CA CYS A 98 9.74 -8.97 12.39
C CYS A 98 10.95 -8.15 12.82
N LYS A 99 11.06 -7.84 14.11
CA LYS A 99 12.34 -7.39 14.61
C LYS A 99 13.31 -8.55 14.36
N ARG A 100 14.52 -8.25 13.89
CA ARG A 100 15.51 -9.26 13.48
C ARG A 100 15.80 -10.34 14.55
N ASP A 101 15.47 -10.07 15.80
CA ASP A 101 15.63 -10.93 16.97
C ASP A 101 14.43 -11.88 17.26
N ASP A 102 13.27 -11.65 16.63
CA ASP A 102 12.01 -12.35 16.96
C ASP A 102 11.72 -13.55 16.02
N SER A 103 12.62 -13.83 15.09
CA SER A 103 12.39 -14.70 13.93
C SER A 103 12.45 -16.21 14.21
N VAL A 104 12.52 -16.66 15.47
CA VAL A 104 12.78 -18.07 15.82
C VAL A 104 11.61 -18.81 16.50
N GLN A 105 10.43 -18.19 16.71
CA GLN A 105 9.31 -18.90 17.37
C GLN A 105 8.11 -19.29 16.51
N ALA A 106 8.00 -18.80 15.27
CA ALA A 106 6.82 -19.09 14.43
C ALA A 106 6.91 -20.41 13.64
N ALA A 107 8.06 -21.09 13.62
CA ALA A 107 8.26 -22.35 12.88
C ALA A 107 8.30 -23.62 13.77
N SER A 108 7.93 -23.50 15.05
CA SER A 108 7.86 -24.64 15.98
C SER A 108 6.48 -24.71 16.62
N ALA A 109 5.55 -25.41 15.96
CA ALA A 109 4.32 -25.95 16.52
C ALA A 109 3.80 -27.09 15.63
#